data_AF-A0A1I7TI32-F1
#
_entry.id   AF-A0A1I7TI32-F1
#
_cell.length_a   1.000
_cell.length_b   1.000
_cell.length_c   1.000
_cell.angle_alpha   90.00
_cell.angle_beta   90.00
_cell.angle_gamma   90.00
#
_symmetry.space_group_name_H-M   'P 1'
#
loop_
_entity.id
_entity.type
_entity.pdbx_description
1 polymer ?
#
loop_
_entity_poly.entity_id
_entity_poly.type
_entity_poly.pdbx_seq_one_letter_code
_entity_poly.pdbx_strand_id
1 'polypeptide(L)'
;MKRSVISFSRVKPRFSLTLRLIEEPDIIIRGNENKWSYVWIQQEVYPNFKSFSRPFLFGKMSETPKEDRKEWYEKNKGVLGSSIDKVCIDRPTTLITNWLRSHQESVKDVLISKGLHEELKYFLNKVEVTELLKLEMIHYEKNFRLDIPEGSKRLFIRNAQFIKYQQFLKLKHQEIVLNRLLFRPKVASGFNIKRIDGKMATVAQQDGWKDIFMVIH
;
A
#
# COMPACT_ATOMS: atom_id res chain seq x y z
N MET A 1 9.36 -40.30 24.27
CA MET A 1 8.34 -39.23 24.32
C MET A 1 7.95 -38.83 22.90
N LYS A 2 6.70 -39.10 22.47
CA LYS A 2 6.17 -38.64 21.18
C LYS A 2 5.54 -37.26 21.37
N ARG A 3 6.13 -36.21 20.79
CA ARG A 3 5.50 -34.88 20.70
C ARG A 3 4.49 -34.91 19.56
N SER A 4 3.19 -35.02 19.88
CA SER A 4 2.14 -34.76 18.90
C SER A 4 2.16 -33.28 18.53
N VAL A 5 2.56 -32.97 17.31
CA VAL A 5 2.40 -31.64 16.73
C VAL A 5 0.95 -31.52 16.29
N ILE A 6 0.15 -30.80 17.08
CA ILE A 6 -1.21 -30.43 16.67
C ILE A 6 -1.06 -29.39 15.56
N SER A 7 -1.13 -29.85 14.32
CA SER A 7 -1.23 -28.99 13.15
C SER A 7 -2.63 -28.38 13.13
N PHE A 8 -2.78 -27.18 13.68
CA PHE A 8 -3.97 -26.38 13.43
C PHE A 8 -3.91 -25.94 11.97
N SER A 9 -4.76 -26.54 11.13
CA SER A 9 -4.99 -26.05 9.77
C SER A 9 -5.37 -24.56 9.86
N ARG A 10 -4.51 -23.68 9.36
CA ARG A 10 -4.76 -22.23 9.36
C ARG A 10 -6.10 -21.99 8.68
N VAL A 11 -7.11 -21.60 9.46
CA VAL A 11 -8.43 -21.27 8.94
C VAL A 11 -8.23 -20.18 7.90
N LYS A 12 -8.66 -20.44 6.65
CA LYS A 12 -8.57 -19.46 5.58
C LYS A 12 -9.34 -18.21 6.04
N PRO A 13 -8.71 -17.02 6.08
CA PRO A 13 -9.39 -15.82 6.56
C PRO A 13 -10.66 -15.60 5.75
N ARG A 14 -11.78 -15.43 6.45
CA ARG A 14 -13.12 -15.27 5.85
C ARG A 14 -13.33 -13.88 5.27
N PHE A 15 -12.55 -12.92 5.74
CA PHE A 15 -12.64 -11.53 5.38
C PHE A 15 -11.28 -11.02 4.91
N SER A 16 -11.31 -10.06 4.00
CA SER A 16 -10.18 -9.21 3.69
C SER A 16 -10.36 -7.85 4.33
N LEU A 17 -9.27 -7.34 4.89
CA LEU A 17 -9.26 -6.09 5.63
C LEU A 17 -8.42 -5.05 4.91
N THR A 18 -9.02 -3.89 4.63
CA THR A 18 -8.32 -2.70 4.14
C THR A 18 -8.36 -1.61 5.20
N LEU A 19 -7.20 -1.11 5.59
CA LEU A 19 -7.07 0.06 6.45
C LEU A 19 -6.74 1.28 5.62
N ARG A 20 -7.57 2.33 5.67
CA ARG A 20 -7.22 3.64 5.12
C ARG A 20 -6.81 4.57 6.24
N LEU A 21 -5.51 4.83 6.32
CA LEU A 21 -4.82 5.76 7.21
C LEU A 21 -4.59 7.10 6.48
N ILE A 22 -5.68 7.67 5.96
CA ILE A 22 -5.72 8.96 5.27
C ILE A 22 -6.44 10.00 6.14
N GLU A 23 -6.69 11.20 5.60
CA GLU A 23 -7.34 12.30 6.30
C GLU A 23 -8.71 11.91 6.89
N GLU A 24 -9.54 11.22 6.10
CA GLU A 24 -10.75 10.56 6.58
C GLU A 24 -10.47 9.07 6.76
N PRO A 25 -10.10 8.63 7.99
CA PRO A 25 -9.68 7.28 8.23
C PRO A 25 -10.86 6.31 8.17
N ASP A 26 -10.62 5.12 7.61
CA ASP A 26 -11.62 4.06 7.63
C ASP A 26 -11.05 2.65 7.63
N ILE A 27 -11.95 1.72 7.92
CA ILE A 27 -11.73 0.30 7.85
C ILE A 27 -12.77 -0.29 6.90
N ILE A 28 -12.29 -0.96 5.87
CA ILE A 28 -13.14 -1.68 4.92
C ILE A 28 -12.93 -3.17 5.13
N ILE A 29 -14.03 -3.87 5.41
CA ILE A 29 -14.08 -5.32 5.54
C ILE A 29 -14.78 -5.86 4.29
N ARG A 30 -14.20 -6.82 3.60
CA ARG A 30 -14.86 -7.51 2.47
C ARG A 30 -14.96 -8.98 2.78
N GLY A 31 -16.18 -9.50 2.77
CA GLY A 31 -16.47 -10.92 2.66
C GLY A 31 -16.61 -11.34 1.19
N ASN A 32 -17.15 -12.53 0.95
CA ASN A 32 -17.32 -13.06 -0.41
C ASN A 32 -18.23 -12.18 -1.28
N GLU A 33 -19.38 -11.79 -0.74
CA GLU A 33 -20.41 -11.03 -1.49
C GLU A 33 -20.70 -9.65 -0.89
N ASN A 34 -20.23 -9.43 0.34
CA ASN A 34 -20.54 -8.24 1.12
C ASN A 34 -19.28 -7.41 1.36
N LYS A 35 -19.48 -6.10 1.42
CA LYS A 35 -18.46 -5.11 1.82
C LYS A 35 -19.05 -4.31 2.96
N TRP A 36 -18.25 -3.96 3.96
CA TRP A 36 -18.64 -3.04 5.02
C TRP A 36 -17.54 -2.00 5.18
N SER A 37 -17.92 -0.78 5.50
CA SER A 37 -17.00 0.34 5.71
C SER A 37 -17.35 1.03 7.02
N TYR A 38 -16.37 1.18 7.89
CA TYR A 38 -16.46 1.95 9.12
C TYR A 38 -15.61 3.19 8.95
N VAL A 39 -16.25 4.36 8.93
CA VAL A 39 -15.60 5.66 8.73
C VAL A 39 -15.71 6.47 10.01
N TRP A 40 -14.62 7.11 10.41
CA TRP A 40 -14.61 8.06 11.52
C TRP A 40 -14.55 9.47 10.96
N ILE A 41 -15.51 10.28 11.37
CA ILE A 41 -15.66 11.66 10.89
C ILE A 41 -15.38 12.60 12.04
N GLN A 42 -14.56 13.61 11.77
CA GLN A 42 -14.24 14.65 12.75
C GLN A 42 -15.41 15.63 12.83
N GLN A 43 -15.95 15.79 14.04
CA GLN A 43 -17.17 16.57 14.27
C GLN A 43 -17.05 18.03 13.82
N GLU A 44 -15.87 18.62 13.96
CA GLU A 44 -15.57 20.01 13.59
C GLU A 44 -15.73 20.27 12.09
N VAL A 45 -15.42 19.28 11.24
CA VAL A 45 -15.47 19.41 9.78
C VAL A 45 -16.91 19.37 9.28
N TYR A 46 -17.78 18.64 9.99
CA TYR A 46 -19.17 18.45 9.61
C TYR A 46 -20.11 18.59 10.81
N PRO A 47 -20.30 19.80 11.36
CA PRO A 47 -21.02 20.02 12.61
C PRO A 47 -22.51 19.61 12.53
N ASN A 48 -23.09 19.63 11.33
CA ASN A 48 -24.48 19.25 11.09
C ASN A 48 -24.66 17.77 10.72
N PHE A 49 -23.58 17.00 10.65
CA PHE A 49 -23.66 15.61 10.25
C PHE A 49 -24.11 14.75 11.43
N LYS A 50 -25.33 14.22 11.33
CA LYS A 50 -25.80 13.15 12.22
C LYS A 50 -25.30 11.82 11.67
N SER A 51 -24.88 10.91 12.55
CA SER A 51 -24.42 9.57 12.15
C SER A 51 -25.39 8.96 11.14
N PHE A 52 -24.89 8.54 9.98
CA PHE A 52 -25.72 7.84 9.01
C PHE A 52 -25.32 6.37 8.94
N SER A 53 -26.33 5.52 8.75
CA SER A 53 -26.15 4.16 8.27
C SER A 53 -26.69 4.12 6.86
N ARG A 54 -25.80 3.97 5.88
CA ARG A 54 -26.18 3.48 4.55
C ARG A 54 -25.96 1.97 4.58
N PRO A 55 -26.64 1.19 3.71
CA PRO A 55 -26.26 -0.20 3.53
C PRO A 55 -24.74 -0.24 3.32
N PHE A 56 -24.04 -0.98 4.19
CA PHE A 56 -22.59 -1.19 4.11
C PHE A 56 -21.67 -0.04 4.55
N LEU A 57 -22.19 1.09 5.05
CA LEU A 57 -21.37 2.22 5.52
C LEU A 57 -21.88 2.71 6.89
N PHE A 58 -21.00 2.61 7.89
CA PHE A 58 -21.21 3.04 9.25
C PHE A 58 -20.34 4.25 9.55
N GLY A 59 -20.94 5.42 9.75
CA GLY A 59 -20.24 6.63 10.18
C GLY A 59 -20.30 6.78 11.70
N LYS A 60 -19.14 6.91 12.36
CA LYS A 60 -19.03 7.26 13.78
C LYS A 60 -18.42 8.65 13.92
N MET A 61 -19.05 9.52 14.71
CA MET A 61 -18.43 10.78 15.12
C MET A 61 -17.33 10.52 16.15
N SER A 62 -16.20 11.21 16.01
CA SER A 62 -15.07 11.06 16.91
C SER A 62 -14.27 12.37 16.99
N GLU A 63 -13.88 12.73 18.21
CA GLU A 63 -12.93 13.81 18.49
C GLU A 63 -11.50 13.39 18.10
N THR A 64 -11.19 12.10 18.25
CA THR A 64 -9.90 11.48 17.93
C THR A 64 -10.02 10.34 16.91
N PRO A 65 -10.38 10.61 15.63
CA PRO A 65 -10.66 9.57 14.63
C PRO A 65 -9.54 8.54 14.43
N LYS A 66 -8.28 8.94 14.57
CA LYS A 66 -7.12 8.07 14.31
C LYS A 66 -6.92 7.05 15.43
N GLU A 67 -7.15 7.46 16.67
CA GLU A 67 -7.03 6.69 17.90
C GLU A 67 -8.22 5.76 18.05
N ASP A 68 -9.45 6.27 17.91
CA ASP A 68 -10.69 5.50 17.97
C ASP A 68 -10.69 4.33 16.98
N ARG A 69 -10.16 4.54 15.77
CA ARG A 69 -10.04 3.47 14.77
C ARG A 69 -9.07 2.39 15.23
N LYS A 70 -7.91 2.75 15.80
CA LYS A 70 -6.94 1.76 16.28
C LYS A 70 -7.58 0.93 17.38
N GLU A 71 -8.22 1.58 18.35
CA GLU A 71 -8.94 0.89 19.43
C GLU A 71 -10.03 -0.04 18.89
N TRP A 72 -10.81 0.41 17.89
CA TRP A 72 -11.81 -0.43 17.25
C TRP A 72 -11.18 -1.68 16.62
N TYR A 73 -10.05 -1.52 15.92
CA TYR A 73 -9.34 -2.67 15.35
C TYR A 73 -8.85 -3.62 16.44
N GLU A 74 -8.23 -3.11 17.51
CA GLU A 74 -7.76 -3.94 18.64
C GLU A 74 -8.90 -4.77 19.24
N LYS A 75 -10.07 -4.16 19.43
CA LYS A 75 -11.25 -4.81 20.00
C LYS A 75 -11.82 -5.90 19.09
N ASN A 76 -11.77 -5.70 17.77
CA ASN A 76 -12.45 -6.57 16.80
C ASN A 76 -11.53 -7.55 16.08
N LYS A 77 -10.19 -7.40 16.15
CA LYS A 77 -9.24 -8.23 15.39
C LYS A 77 -9.39 -9.74 15.66
N GLY A 78 -9.74 -10.12 16.89
CA GLY A 78 -10.00 -11.52 17.26
C GLY A 78 -11.22 -12.12 16.55
N VAL A 79 -12.27 -11.32 16.32
CA VAL A 79 -13.49 -11.73 15.61
C VAL A 79 -13.26 -11.77 14.10
N LEU A 80 -12.53 -10.77 13.58
CA LEU A 80 -12.23 -10.70 12.15
C LEU A 80 -11.34 -11.87 11.71
N GLY A 81 -10.42 -12.32 12.57
CA GLY A 81 -9.52 -13.44 12.31
C GLY A 81 -8.66 -13.26 11.06
N SER A 82 -8.58 -12.03 10.53
CA SER A 82 -7.99 -11.71 9.23
C SER A 82 -6.78 -10.81 9.43
N SER A 83 -5.70 -11.12 8.72
CA SER A 83 -4.59 -10.18 8.51
C SER A 83 -5.07 -8.96 7.72
N ILE A 84 -4.40 -7.82 7.91
CA ILE A 84 -4.58 -6.63 7.09
C ILE A 84 -4.05 -6.94 5.69
N ASP A 85 -4.94 -7.05 4.71
CA ASP A 85 -4.54 -7.33 3.33
C ASP A 85 -4.02 -6.07 2.65
N LYS A 86 -4.68 -4.94 2.90
CA LYS A 86 -4.38 -3.68 2.24
C LYS A 86 -4.25 -2.52 3.20
N VAL A 87 -3.26 -1.68 2.98
CA VAL A 87 -3.06 -0.44 3.72
C VAL A 87 -2.93 0.73 2.75
N CYS A 88 -3.74 1.77 2.94
CA CYS A 88 -3.58 3.05 2.26
C CYS A 88 -3.13 4.07 3.30
N ILE A 89 -1.98 4.72 3.12
CA ILE A 89 -1.43 5.71 4.04
C ILE A 89 -1.23 7.02 3.30
N ASP A 90 -1.71 8.12 3.88
CA ASP A 90 -1.38 9.42 3.30
C ASP A 90 0.07 9.79 3.61
N ARG A 91 0.45 9.87 4.90
CA ARG A 91 1.82 10.12 5.33
C ARG A 91 2.24 9.07 6.35
N PRO A 92 3.17 8.15 6.03
CA PRO A 92 3.64 7.19 7.01
C PRO A 92 4.41 7.93 8.10
N THR A 93 4.28 7.45 9.33
CA THR A 93 5.05 7.92 10.49
C THR A 93 5.64 6.72 11.22
N THR A 94 6.65 6.93 12.06
CA THR A 94 7.21 5.86 12.90
C THR A 94 6.13 5.20 13.77
N LEU A 95 5.17 5.99 14.28
CA LEU A 95 4.08 5.51 15.12
C LEU A 95 3.11 4.60 14.36
N ILE A 96 2.72 4.99 13.14
CA ILE A 96 1.88 4.15 12.25
C ILE A 96 2.62 2.87 11.85
N THR A 97 3.90 3.01 11.50
CA THR A 97 4.75 1.89 11.07
C THR A 97 4.89 0.85 12.17
N ASN A 98 5.23 1.28 13.39
CA ASN A 98 5.40 0.39 14.54
C ASN A 98 4.08 -0.29 14.93
N TRP A 99 2.97 0.45 14.91
CA TRP A 99 1.66 -0.13 15.17
C TRP A 99 1.26 -1.17 14.10
N LEU A 100 1.52 -0.92 12.82
CA LEU A 100 1.25 -1.92 11.78
C LEU A 100 2.11 -3.18 11.98
N ARG A 101 3.39 -2.98 12.35
CA ARG A 101 4.35 -4.05 12.60
C ARG A 101 4.08 -4.87 13.86
N SER A 102 3.44 -4.31 14.87
CA SER A 102 3.01 -5.09 16.04
C SER A 102 1.88 -6.07 15.72
N HIS A 103 1.25 -5.94 14.55
CA HIS A 103 0.13 -6.78 14.13
C HIS A 103 0.50 -7.82 13.09
N GLN A 104 1.40 -7.47 12.16
CA GLN A 104 1.84 -8.37 11.11
C GLN A 104 3.17 -7.93 10.52
N GLU A 105 3.91 -8.91 10.00
CA GLU A 105 5.23 -8.63 9.44
C GLU A 105 5.18 -8.08 8.03
N SER A 106 4.20 -8.56 7.25
CA SER A 106 4.01 -8.23 5.85
C SER A 106 2.58 -7.83 5.53
N VAL A 107 2.39 -7.03 4.49
CA VAL A 107 1.09 -6.58 3.96
C VAL A 107 1.06 -6.93 2.47
N LYS A 108 -0.09 -7.34 1.92
CA LYS A 108 -0.16 -7.68 0.50
C LYS A 108 -0.06 -6.41 -0.35
N ASP A 109 -0.97 -5.47 -0.10
CA ASP A 109 -1.09 -4.25 -0.88
C ASP A 109 -0.83 -3.02 -0.01
N VAL A 110 0.13 -2.18 -0.40
CA VAL A 110 0.40 -0.90 0.25
C VAL A 110 0.28 0.23 -0.76
N LEU A 111 -0.50 1.25 -0.42
CA LEU A 111 -0.58 2.52 -1.15
C LEU A 111 -0.10 3.64 -0.23
N ILE A 112 0.86 4.43 -0.71
CA ILE A 112 1.39 5.61 0.00
C ILE A 112 1.26 6.83 -0.91
N SER A 113 0.53 7.87 -0.51
CA SER A 113 0.32 9.08 -1.34
C SER A 113 1.25 10.24 -1.02
N LYS A 114 1.82 10.30 0.18
CA LYS A 114 2.74 11.34 0.62
C LYS A 114 3.74 10.74 1.61
N GLY A 115 4.77 11.49 1.95
CA GLY A 115 5.74 11.05 2.96
C GLY A 115 6.91 12.01 3.06
N LEU A 116 7.36 12.23 4.29
CA LEU A 116 8.71 12.77 4.50
C LEU A 116 9.72 11.68 4.16
N HIS A 117 10.89 12.07 3.67
CA HIS A 117 11.90 11.13 3.18
C HIS A 117 12.27 10.06 4.20
N GLU A 118 12.62 10.47 5.43
CA GLU A 118 13.05 9.55 6.47
C GLU A 118 11.93 8.64 6.96
N GLU A 119 10.70 9.14 7.06
CA GLU A 119 9.55 8.33 7.50
C GLU A 119 9.13 7.30 6.45
N LEU A 120 9.16 7.68 5.17
CA LEU A 120 8.88 6.75 4.08
C LEU A 120 9.95 5.66 4.00
N LYS A 121 11.23 6.05 4.10
CA LYS A 121 12.36 5.11 4.14
C LYS A 121 12.23 4.17 5.33
N TYR A 122 11.89 4.69 6.51
CA TYR A 122 11.64 3.89 7.69
C TYR A 122 10.51 2.88 7.47
N PHE A 123 9.38 3.33 6.93
CA PHE A 123 8.24 2.47 6.62
C PHE A 123 8.62 1.32 5.68
N LEU A 124 9.24 1.64 4.54
CA LEU A 124 9.62 0.66 3.53
C LEU A 124 10.68 -0.34 4.01
N ASN A 125 11.52 0.05 4.96
CA ASN A 125 12.51 -0.84 5.57
C ASN A 125 11.93 -1.75 6.67
N LYS A 126 10.76 -1.41 7.21
CA LYS A 126 10.17 -2.13 8.35
C LYS A 126 8.98 -2.99 7.95
N VAL A 127 8.20 -2.58 6.96
CA VAL A 127 7.00 -3.29 6.52
C VAL A 127 7.28 -3.99 5.20
N GLU A 128 7.22 -5.32 5.20
CA GLU A 128 7.33 -6.09 3.97
C GLU A 128 6.04 -5.97 3.15
N VAL A 129 6.18 -5.74 1.85
CA VAL A 129 5.04 -5.68 0.91
C VAL A 129 5.17 -6.84 -0.07
N THR A 130 4.15 -7.68 -0.19
CA THR A 130 4.27 -8.95 -0.93
C THR A 130 3.63 -8.94 -2.32
N GLU A 131 2.53 -8.19 -2.53
CA GLU A 131 1.80 -8.19 -3.81
C GLU A 131 1.97 -6.87 -4.57
N LEU A 132 1.52 -5.75 -4.01
CA LEU A 132 1.55 -4.44 -4.68
C LEU A 132 2.09 -3.34 -3.77
N LEU A 133 3.21 -2.74 -4.16
CA LEU A 133 3.66 -1.46 -3.61
C LEU A 133 3.29 -0.32 -4.58
N LYS A 134 2.41 0.57 -4.14
CA LYS A 134 1.97 1.75 -4.89
C LYS A 134 2.40 3.04 -4.20
N LEU A 135 3.24 3.82 -4.87
CA LEU A 135 3.74 5.12 -4.41
C LEU A 135 3.13 6.22 -5.29
N GLU A 136 2.34 7.12 -4.70
CA GLU A 136 1.78 8.29 -5.39
C GLU A 136 2.44 9.59 -4.95
N MET A 137 3.76 9.70 -5.03
CA MET A 137 4.53 10.82 -4.48
C MET A 137 4.17 12.18 -5.13
N ILE A 138 3.24 12.94 -4.54
CA ILE A 138 2.82 14.25 -5.08
C ILE A 138 3.84 15.35 -4.77
N HIS A 139 4.47 15.26 -3.60
CA HIS A 139 5.46 16.24 -3.13
C HIS A 139 6.69 15.50 -2.60
N TYR A 140 7.86 15.82 -3.14
CA TYR A 140 9.14 15.35 -2.65
C TYR A 140 10.20 16.44 -2.82
N GLU A 141 11.21 16.41 -1.97
CA GLU A 141 12.28 17.41 -1.95
C GLU A 141 13.17 17.36 -3.20
N LYS A 142 13.84 18.49 -3.51
CA LYS A 142 14.85 18.52 -4.56
C LYS A 142 15.96 17.52 -4.19
N ASN A 143 16.28 16.60 -5.09
CA ASN A 143 17.22 15.48 -4.89
C ASN A 143 16.72 14.33 -4.02
N PHE A 144 15.41 14.18 -3.85
CA PHE A 144 14.83 13.00 -3.21
C PHE A 144 15.37 11.69 -3.81
N ARG A 145 15.86 10.79 -2.95
CA ARG A 145 16.37 9.46 -3.33
C ARG A 145 15.72 8.39 -2.47
N LEU A 146 14.94 7.51 -3.07
CA LEU A 146 14.32 6.42 -2.33
C LEU A 146 14.95 5.09 -2.76
N ASP A 147 15.41 4.33 -1.77
CA ASP A 147 15.74 2.91 -1.96
C ASP A 147 14.42 2.14 -1.85
N ILE A 148 13.93 1.64 -2.98
CA ILE A 148 12.68 0.89 -3.03
C ILE A 148 13.01 -0.57 -2.73
N PRO A 149 12.43 -1.15 -1.67
CA PRO A 149 12.73 -2.52 -1.27
C PRO A 149 12.30 -3.50 -2.35
N GLU A 150 13.01 -4.62 -2.43
CA GLU A 150 12.60 -5.80 -3.20
C GLU A 150 11.55 -6.58 -2.38
N GLY A 151 10.80 -7.48 -3.02
CA GLY A 151 9.89 -8.41 -2.34
C GLY A 151 8.45 -8.35 -2.83
N SER A 152 7.97 -7.17 -3.22
CA SER A 152 6.64 -7.08 -3.83
C SER A 152 6.66 -7.57 -5.27
N LYS A 153 5.59 -8.24 -5.72
CA LYS A 153 5.48 -8.67 -7.12
C LYS A 153 5.36 -7.48 -8.06
N ARG A 154 4.56 -6.48 -7.67
CA ARG A 154 4.21 -5.34 -8.51
C ARG A 154 4.58 -4.03 -7.84
N LEU A 155 5.22 -3.16 -8.60
CA LEU A 155 5.59 -1.81 -8.19
C LEU A 155 4.90 -0.79 -9.11
N PHE A 156 4.12 0.11 -8.51
CA PHE A 156 3.52 1.23 -9.20
C PHE A 156 4.04 2.53 -8.60
N ILE A 157 4.64 3.41 -9.41
CA ILE A 157 5.09 4.72 -8.96
C ILE A 157 4.46 5.80 -9.84
N ARG A 158 3.57 6.58 -9.23
CA ARG A 158 3.08 7.84 -9.80
C ARG A 158 4.08 8.94 -9.52
N ASN A 159 4.29 9.82 -10.50
CA ASN A 159 5.28 10.91 -10.42
C ASN A 159 6.70 10.39 -10.18
N ALA A 160 7.11 9.38 -10.96
CA ALA A 160 8.42 8.74 -10.87
C ALA A 160 9.61 9.62 -11.30
N GLN A 161 9.43 10.94 -11.41
CA GLN A 161 10.46 11.91 -11.77
C GLN A 161 11.68 11.88 -10.84
N PHE A 162 11.51 11.46 -9.58
CA PHE A 162 12.62 11.30 -8.64
C PHE A 162 13.46 10.04 -8.89
N ILE A 163 12.98 9.09 -9.69
CA ILE A 163 13.72 7.87 -10.04
C ILE A 163 14.73 8.19 -11.13
N LYS A 164 16.01 8.12 -10.77
CA LYS A 164 17.11 8.24 -11.75
C LYS A 164 17.27 6.94 -12.55
N TYR A 165 17.85 7.04 -13.73
CA TYR A 165 18.14 5.89 -14.59
C TYR A 165 18.85 4.74 -13.85
N GLN A 166 19.86 5.05 -13.04
CA GLN A 166 20.59 4.05 -12.26
C GLN A 166 19.73 3.37 -11.18
N GLN A 167 18.72 4.05 -10.63
CA GLN A 167 17.77 3.43 -9.70
C GLN A 167 16.79 2.54 -10.45
N PHE A 168 16.29 3.01 -11.60
CA PHE A 168 15.42 2.24 -12.47
C PHE A 168 16.01 0.87 -12.85
N LEU A 169 17.28 0.85 -13.28
CA LEU A 169 17.98 -0.39 -13.66
C LEU A 169 18.14 -1.40 -12.50
N LYS A 170 18.07 -0.93 -11.25
CA LYS A 170 18.18 -1.78 -10.04
C LYS A 170 16.85 -2.38 -9.59
N LEU A 171 15.71 -1.93 -10.11
CA LEU A 171 14.39 -2.40 -9.66
C LEU A 171 14.15 -3.85 -10.10
N LYS A 172 13.82 -4.74 -9.16
CA LYS A 172 13.64 -6.19 -9.38
C LYS A 172 12.21 -6.75 -9.27
N HIS A 173 11.21 -5.89 -9.40
CA HIS A 173 9.80 -6.28 -9.33
C HIS A 173 9.33 -6.92 -10.64
N GLN A 174 8.48 -7.95 -10.55
CA GLN A 174 7.96 -8.68 -11.71
C GLN A 174 7.21 -7.77 -12.68
N GLU A 175 6.42 -6.85 -12.13
CA GLU A 175 5.73 -5.80 -12.89
C GLU A 175 6.10 -4.44 -12.33
N ILE A 176 6.51 -3.52 -13.20
CA ILE A 176 6.87 -2.16 -12.85
C ILE A 176 6.09 -1.19 -13.74
N VAL A 177 5.37 -0.28 -13.11
CA VAL A 177 4.64 0.80 -13.78
C VAL A 177 5.12 2.14 -13.25
N LEU A 178 5.71 2.96 -14.11
CA LEU A 178 6.26 4.27 -13.76
C LEU A 178 5.55 5.36 -14.57
N ASN A 179 4.89 6.28 -13.89
CA ASN A 179 4.17 7.39 -14.52
C ASN A 179 4.93 8.71 -14.32
N ARG A 180 4.98 9.54 -15.37
CA ARG A 180 5.68 10.84 -15.43
C ARG A 180 7.19 10.74 -15.22
N LEU A 181 7.90 9.87 -15.92
CA LEU A 181 9.36 9.88 -15.85
C LEU A 181 9.96 11.18 -16.43
N LEU A 182 11.12 11.60 -15.89
CA LEU A 182 11.89 12.74 -16.42
C LEU A 182 12.50 12.43 -17.79
N PHE A 183 12.97 11.20 -17.98
CA PHE A 183 13.51 10.75 -19.25
C PHE A 183 12.40 10.05 -20.05
N ARG A 184 12.31 10.39 -21.34
CA ARG A 184 11.44 9.70 -22.28
C ARG A 184 12.31 8.87 -23.20
N PRO A 185 12.36 7.54 -23.05
CA PRO A 185 12.96 6.71 -24.07
C PRO A 185 12.08 6.87 -25.32
N LYS A 186 12.66 7.28 -26.45
CA LYS A 186 11.95 7.34 -27.73
C LYS A 186 11.82 5.91 -28.24
N VAL A 187 10.72 5.25 -27.91
CA VAL A 187 10.49 3.89 -28.38
C VAL A 187 9.10 3.78 -28.97
N ALA A 188 9.05 3.52 -30.27
CA ALA A 188 7.82 3.46 -31.05
C ALA A 188 7.01 2.18 -30.79
N SER A 189 7.64 1.17 -30.18
CA SER A 189 7.04 -0.12 -29.87
C SER A 189 7.69 -0.74 -28.62
N GLY A 190 7.02 -1.73 -28.04
CA GLY A 190 7.58 -2.50 -26.95
C GLY A 190 8.87 -3.22 -27.38
N PHE A 191 9.89 -3.20 -26.53
CA PHE A 191 11.19 -3.81 -26.80
C PHE A 191 11.69 -4.57 -25.58
N ASN A 192 12.48 -5.62 -25.83
CA ASN A 192 13.02 -6.45 -24.77
C ASN A 192 14.38 -5.91 -24.31
N ILE A 193 14.57 -5.77 -23.00
CA ILE A 193 15.85 -5.44 -22.37
C ILE A 193 16.34 -6.63 -21.54
N LYS A 194 17.65 -6.86 -21.56
CA LYS A 194 18.29 -7.77 -20.60
C LYS A 194 18.59 -7.00 -19.32
N ARG A 195 18.07 -7.49 -18.20
CA ARG A 195 18.22 -6.89 -16.87
C ARG A 195 19.55 -7.30 -16.24
N ILE A 196 19.93 -6.59 -15.17
CA ILE A 196 21.15 -6.88 -14.41
C ILE A 196 21.11 -8.25 -13.71
N ASP A 197 19.91 -8.77 -13.43
CA ASP A 197 19.68 -10.12 -12.89
C ASP A 197 19.70 -11.22 -13.98
N GLY A 198 19.98 -10.85 -15.23
CA GLY A 198 20.03 -11.76 -16.37
C GLY A 198 18.69 -12.06 -17.03
N LYS A 199 17.56 -11.67 -16.43
CA LYS A 199 16.22 -11.89 -16.99
C LYS A 199 15.91 -10.93 -18.13
N MET A 200 14.95 -11.32 -18.98
CA MET A 200 14.42 -10.45 -20.02
C MET A 200 13.21 -9.69 -19.48
N ALA A 201 13.09 -8.42 -19.84
CA ALA A 201 11.88 -7.65 -19.59
C ALA A 201 11.42 -6.94 -20.85
N THR A 202 10.11 -6.92 -21.08
CA THR A 202 9.51 -6.10 -22.13
C THR A 202 9.20 -4.73 -21.55
N VAL A 203 9.77 -3.70 -22.15
CA VAL A 203 9.47 -2.30 -21.84
C VAL A 203 8.54 -1.77 -22.93
N ALA A 204 7.39 -1.22 -22.53
CA ALA A 204 6.44 -0.59 -23.43
C ALA A 204 6.03 0.79 -22.90
N GLN A 205 5.77 1.71 -23.82
CA GLN A 205 5.13 2.99 -23.54
C GLN A 205 3.69 2.90 -24.03
N GLN A 206 2.73 3.31 -23.20
CA GLN A 206 1.34 3.38 -23.62
C GLN A 206 1.06 4.73 -24.28
N ASP A 207 0.55 4.71 -25.52
CA ASP A 207 0.19 5.93 -26.24
C ASP A 207 -0.84 6.76 -25.48
N GLY A 208 -0.63 8.08 -25.47
CA GLY A 208 -1.48 9.06 -24.76
C GLY A 208 -1.17 9.23 -23.27
N TRP A 209 -0.50 8.28 -22.63
CA TRP A 209 -0.12 8.35 -21.21
C TRP A 209 1.41 8.46 -21.07
N LYS A 210 1.89 9.18 -20.05
CA LYS A 210 3.34 9.35 -19.79
C LYS A 210 3.87 8.18 -18.96
N ASP A 211 3.42 6.97 -19.32
CA ASP A 211 3.50 5.79 -18.49
C ASP A 211 4.43 4.77 -19.17
N ILE A 212 5.40 4.29 -18.42
CA ILE A 212 6.29 3.20 -18.84
C ILE A 212 5.89 1.94 -18.07
N PHE A 213 5.64 0.88 -18.83
CA PHE A 213 5.34 -0.45 -18.33
C PHE A 213 6.56 -1.33 -18.56
N MET A 214 6.92 -2.11 -17.55
CA MET A 214 7.95 -3.13 -17.66
C MET A 214 7.44 -4.43 -17.03
N VAL A 215 7.42 -5.49 -17.83
CA VAL A 215 7.01 -6.84 -17.41
C VAL A 215 8.21 -7.77 -17.57
N ILE A 216 8.55 -8.49 -16.50
CA ILE A 216 9.64 -9.48 -16.49
C ILE A 216 9.09 -10.86 -16.85
N HIS A 217 9.80 -11.56 -17.74
CA HIS A 217 9.53 -12.95 -18.13
C HIS A 217 10.49 -13.93 -17.44
#